data_AF-A0A699XFL9-F1
#
_entry.id   AF-A0A699XFL9-F1
#
_cell.length_a   1.000
_cell.length_b   1.000
_cell.length_c   1.000
_cell.angle_alpha   90.00
_cell.angle_beta   90.00
_cell.angle_gamma   90.00
#
_symmetry.space_group_name_H-M   'P 1'
#
loop_
_entity.id
_entity.type
_entity.pdbx_description
1 polymer ?
#
loop_
_entity_poly.entity_id
_entity_poly.type
_entity_poly.pdbx_seq_one_letter_code
_entity_poly.pdbx_strand_id
1 'polypeptide(L)'
;GHVVIRVGASSFNYHDVFTVKGMPGIKVPLPVVIGLDLAGTITEVGEGVSGWSVGDRVLVNPLKPDVGLMGEMVDGGMAEYALVDAR
;
A
#
# COMPACT_ATOMS: atom_id res chain seq x y z
N GLY A 1 -7.48 7.00 -10.10
CA GLY A 1 -7.99 5.62 -10.04
C GLY A 1 -7.02 4.77 -9.25
N HIS A 2 -7.13 3.45 -9.35
CA HIS A 2 -6.26 2.51 -8.63
C HIS A 2 -5.66 1.47 -9.58
N VAL A 3 -4.59 0.83 -9.14
CA VAL A 3 -4.03 -0.38 -9.73
C VAL A 3 -3.98 -1.48 -8.67
N VAL A 4 -4.06 -2.73 -9.11
CA VAL A 4 -3.73 -3.88 -8.26
C VAL A 4 -2.31 -4.31 -8.57
N ILE A 5 -1.48 -4.43 -7.54
CA ILE A 5 -0.10 -4.88 -7.63
C ILE A 5 -0.01 -6.27 -7.03
N ARG A 6 0.53 -7.23 -7.78
CA ARG A 6 1.06 -8.48 -7.20
C ARG A 6 2.37 -8.15 -6.51
N VAL A 7 2.40 -8.29 -5.19
CA VAL A 7 3.57 -7.95 -4.38
C VAL A 7 4.69 -8.94 -4.67
N GLY A 8 5.85 -8.41 -5.09
CA GLY A 8 7.07 -9.20 -5.26
C GLY A 8 7.95 -9.15 -4.02
N ALA A 9 7.96 -8.02 -3.33
CA ALA A 9 8.62 -7.84 -2.05
C ALA A 9 7.93 -6.72 -1.25
N SER A 10 7.90 -6.88 0.07
CA SER A 10 7.58 -5.83 1.03
C SER A 10 8.60 -5.88 2.16
N SER A 11 9.09 -4.73 2.61
CA SER A 11 9.99 -4.67 3.75
C SER A 11 9.21 -4.63 5.06
N PHE A 12 9.85 -5.09 6.12
CA PHE A 12 9.33 -4.99 7.48
C PHE A 12 10.11 -3.93 8.24
N ASN A 13 9.41 -2.89 8.68
CA ASN A 13 9.94 -1.71 9.34
C ASN A 13 9.53 -1.65 10.81
N TYR A 14 10.22 -0.83 11.61
CA TYR A 14 9.76 -0.53 12.98
C TYR A 14 8.37 0.13 13.01
N HIS A 15 8.00 0.86 11.96
CA HIS A 15 6.67 1.45 11.80
C HIS A 15 5.58 0.38 11.89
N ASP A 16 5.75 -0.77 11.24
CA ASP A 16 4.76 -1.87 11.26
C ASP A 16 4.48 -2.36 12.69
N VAL A 17 5.51 -2.41 13.54
CA VAL A 17 5.38 -2.78 14.96
C VAL A 17 4.57 -1.73 15.73
N PHE A 18 4.75 -0.44 15.44
CA PHE A 18 3.96 0.62 16.05
C PHE A 18 2.51 0.58 15.56
N THR A 19 2.27 0.33 14.28
CA THR A 19 0.92 0.20 13.71
C THR A 19 0.13 -0.88 14.44
N VAL A 20 0.65 -2.10 14.56
CA VAL A 20 -0.08 -3.21 15.20
C VAL A 20 -0.26 -3.04 16.71
N LYS A 21 0.58 -2.23 17.36
CA LYS A 21 0.45 -1.89 18.80
C LYS A 21 -0.43 -0.66 19.04
N GLY A 22 -0.84 0.03 17.99
CA GLY A 22 -1.44 1.36 18.06
C GLY A 22 -0.40 2.46 18.18
N MET A 23 -0.73 3.63 17.63
CA MET A 23 0.19 4.76 17.51
C MET A 23 -0.26 5.97 18.34
N PRO A 24 0.64 6.68 19.03
CA PRO A 24 0.28 7.89 19.75
C PRO A 24 -0.27 8.99 18.83
N GLY A 25 -1.37 9.62 19.23
CA GLY A 25 -1.94 10.78 18.51
C GLY A 25 -2.80 10.45 17.29
N ILE A 26 -2.83 9.19 16.84
CA ILE A 26 -3.72 8.73 15.76
C ILE A 26 -4.43 7.44 16.16
N LYS A 27 -5.63 7.21 15.62
CA LYS A 27 -6.35 5.94 15.81
C LYS A 27 -6.23 5.11 14.54
N VAL A 28 -5.35 4.11 14.58
CA VAL A 28 -5.18 3.11 13.53
C VAL A 28 -6.48 2.29 13.39
N PRO A 29 -7.08 2.18 12.19
CA PRO A 29 -8.33 1.45 11.96
C PRO A 29 -8.10 -0.07 11.88
N LEU A 30 -7.79 -0.70 13.01
CA LEU A 30 -7.57 -2.15 13.06
C LEU A 30 -8.88 -2.96 12.82
N PRO A 31 -8.82 -4.14 12.16
CA PRO A 31 -7.62 -4.78 11.61
C PRO A 31 -7.14 -4.10 10.32
N VAL A 32 -5.83 -4.08 10.11
CA VAL A 32 -5.19 -3.58 8.89
C VAL A 32 -4.06 -4.52 8.49
N VAL A 33 -3.86 -4.72 7.19
CA VAL A 33 -2.64 -5.34 6.67
C VAL A 33 -1.52 -4.31 6.72
N ILE A 34 -0.41 -4.64 7.38
CA ILE A 34 0.77 -3.75 7.50
C ILE A 34 1.64 -3.78 6.23
N GLY A 35 2.75 -3.03 6.22
CA GLY A 35 3.69 -2.97 5.10
C GLY A 35 3.49 -1.71 4.26
N LEU A 36 4.11 -0.62 4.66
CA LEU A 36 4.10 0.65 3.89
C LEU A 36 5.09 0.66 2.71
N ASP A 37 6.04 -0.26 2.69
CA ASP A 37 7.07 -0.33 1.66
C ASP A 37 6.85 -1.61 0.84
N LEU A 38 6.49 -1.46 -0.42
CA LEU A 38 6.33 -2.59 -1.33
C LEU A 38 6.76 -2.27 -2.76
N ALA A 39 7.19 -3.33 -3.45
CA ALA A 39 7.44 -3.34 -4.88
C ALA A 39 6.84 -4.59 -5.51
N GLY A 40 6.42 -4.49 -6.76
CA GLY A 40 5.74 -5.58 -7.43
C GLY A 40 5.44 -5.31 -8.88
N THR A 41 4.44 -6.04 -9.39
CA THR A 41 4.00 -5.93 -10.78
C THR A 41 2.51 -5.62 -10.83
N ILE A 42 2.13 -4.65 -11.66
CA ILE A 42 0.71 -4.32 -11.87
C ILE A 42 0.01 -5.49 -12.55
N THR A 43 -1.09 -5.96 -11.97
CA THR A 43 -1.94 -7.03 -12.52
C THR A 43 -3.28 -6.50 -13.04
N GLU A 44 -3.76 -5.37 -12.51
CA GLU A 44 -5.02 -4.75 -12.94
C GLU A 44 -4.87 -3.22 -12.94
N VAL A 45 -5.52 -2.57 -13.90
CA VAL A 45 -5.56 -1.11 -14.03
C VAL A 45 -7.02 -0.68 -13.99
N GLY A 46 -7.38 0.15 -13.01
CA GLY A 46 -8.74 0.65 -12.83
C GLY A 46 -9.14 1.70 -13.88
N GLU A 47 -10.45 1.93 -13.99
CA GLU A 47 -11.01 2.93 -14.91
C GLU A 47 -10.42 4.33 -14.68
N GLY A 48 -10.13 5.04 -15.78
CA GLY A 48 -9.60 6.40 -15.75
C GLY A 48 -8.14 6.53 -15.32
N VAL A 49 -7.42 5.41 -15.11
CA VAL A 49 -5.96 5.41 -14.91
C VAL A 49 -5.27 5.43 -16.26
N SER A 50 -4.32 6.35 -16.44
CA SER A 50 -3.46 6.46 -17.62
C SER A 50 -1.99 6.45 -17.21
N GLY A 51 -1.09 6.16 -18.16
CA GLY A 51 0.36 6.14 -17.92
C GLY A 51 0.91 4.87 -17.26
N TRP A 52 0.03 3.94 -16.86
CA TRP A 52 0.38 2.65 -16.26
C TRP A 52 -0.25 1.49 -17.02
N SER A 53 0.45 0.37 -17.09
CA SER A 53 0.03 -0.85 -17.80
C SER A 53 0.18 -2.10 -16.93
N VAL A 54 -0.65 -3.11 -17.21
CA VAL A 54 -0.45 -4.46 -16.66
C VAL A 54 0.93 -4.98 -17.10
N GLY A 55 1.70 -5.51 -16.15
CA GLY A 55 3.08 -5.97 -16.36
C GLY A 55 4.15 -4.97 -15.94
N ASP A 56 3.81 -3.70 -15.69
CA ASP A 56 4.77 -2.71 -15.21
C ASP A 56 5.29 -3.10 -13.82
N ARG A 57 6.62 -2.97 -13.65
CA ARG A 57 7.29 -3.14 -12.35
C ARG A 57 7.33 -1.80 -11.64
N VAL A 58 6.80 -1.75 -10.43
CA VAL A 58 6.60 -0.50 -9.69
C VAL A 58 7.11 -0.60 -8.26
N LEU A 59 7.54 0.54 -7.74
CA LEU A 59 7.77 0.80 -6.33
C LEU A 59 6.66 1.72 -5.84
N VAL A 60 6.07 1.42 -4.68
CA VAL A 60 4.93 2.17 -4.15
C VAL A 60 5.41 3.27 -3.21
N ASN A 61 4.86 4.47 -3.37
CA ASN A 61 4.92 5.51 -2.35
C ASN A 61 3.71 5.33 -1.41
N PRO A 62 3.89 5.08 -0.11
CA PRO A 62 2.79 4.81 0.80
C PRO A 62 1.92 6.02 1.15
N LEU A 63 2.36 7.24 0.80
CA LEU A 63 1.63 8.45 1.18
C LEU A 63 0.27 8.52 0.48
N LYS A 64 -0.80 8.55 1.27
CA LYS A 64 -2.16 8.84 0.81
C LYS A 64 -2.59 10.21 1.36
N PRO A 65 -2.52 11.28 0.54
CA PRO A 65 -2.96 12.61 0.96
C PRO A 65 -4.35 12.55 1.58
N ASP A 66 -4.54 13.29 2.69
CA ASP A 66 -5.79 13.40 3.46
C ASP A 66 -6.24 12.13 4.20
N VAL A 67 -5.54 10.99 4.03
CA VAL A 67 -5.85 9.72 4.71
C VAL A 67 -4.75 9.30 5.69
N GLY A 68 -3.48 9.42 5.29
CA GLY A 68 -2.33 8.96 6.07
C GLY A 68 -1.42 8.05 5.24
N LEU A 69 -1.00 6.92 5.80
CA LEU A 69 -0.11 5.96 5.13
C LEU A 69 -0.82 4.65 4.79
N MET A 70 -0.48 4.09 3.63
CA MET A 70 -0.70 2.67 3.33
C MET A 70 0.07 1.79 4.33
N GLY A 71 -0.54 0.70 4.78
CA GLY A 71 0.01 -0.13 5.86
C GLY A 71 -0.21 0.45 7.26
N GLU A 72 -0.97 1.55 7.39
CA GLU A 72 -1.35 2.21 8.64
C GLU A 72 -2.85 2.52 8.67
N MET A 73 -3.31 3.36 7.73
CA MET A 73 -4.67 3.87 7.65
C MET A 73 -5.53 3.12 6.62
N VAL A 74 -4.87 2.36 5.74
CA VAL A 74 -5.46 1.40 4.79
C VAL A 74 -4.51 0.21 4.65
N ASP A 75 -5.02 -0.91 4.13
CA ASP A 75 -4.24 -2.12 3.93
C ASP A 75 -2.97 -1.90 3.09
N GLY A 76 -1.87 -2.51 3.53
CA GLY A 76 -0.54 -2.40 2.96
C GLY A 76 -0.05 -3.65 2.22
N GLY A 77 1.27 -3.69 2.01
CA GLY A 77 1.96 -4.64 1.15
C GLY A 77 2.39 -5.95 1.78
N MET A 78 2.13 -6.20 3.07
CA MET A 78 2.40 -7.51 3.69
C MET A 78 1.30 -8.54 3.32
N ALA A 79 1.03 -8.65 2.02
CA ALA A 79 0.02 -9.46 1.36
C ALA A 79 0.48 -9.85 -0.05
N GLU A 80 -0.19 -10.82 -0.68
CA GLU A 80 0.13 -11.24 -2.06
C GLU A 80 -0.25 -10.18 -3.10
N TYR A 81 -1.28 -9.38 -2.80
CA TYR A 81 -1.80 -8.32 -3.66
C TYR A 81 -2.11 -7.07 -2.84
N ALA A 82 -1.90 -5.90 -3.44
CA ALA A 82 -2.19 -4.61 -2.82
C ALA A 82 -2.91 -3.68 -3.81
N LEU A 83 -3.94 -2.98 -3.32
CA LEU A 83 -4.64 -1.94 -4.07
C LEU A 83 -3.95 -0.59 -3.83
N VAL A 84 -3.44 0.04 -4.90
CA VAL A 84 -2.61 1.25 -4.81
C VAL A 84 -3.19 2.37 -5.67
N ASP A 85 -3.14 3.60 -5.15
CA ASP A 85 -3.51 4.80 -5.89
C ASP A 85 -2.57 5.00 -7.08
N ALA A 86 -3.13 5.15 -8.28
CA ALA A 86 -2.36 5.39 -9.50
C ALA A 86 -2.34 6.90 -9.81
N ARG A 87 -1.48 7.64 -9.11
CA ARG A 87 -1.28 9.10 -9.25
C ARG A 87 0.11 9.41 -9.78
#